data_AF-A0A0M0WW25-F1
#
_entry.id   AF-A0A0M0WW25-F1
#
_cell.length_a   1.000
_cell.length_b   1.000
_cell.length_c   1.000
_cell.angle_alpha   90.00
_cell.angle_beta   90.00
_cell.angle_gamma   90.00
#
_symmetry.space_group_name_H-M   'P 1'
#
loop_
_entity.id
_entity.type
_entity.pdbx_description
1 polymer ?
#
loop_
_entity_poly.entity_id
_entity_poly.type
_entity_poly.pdbx_seq_one_letter_code
_entity_poly.pdbx_strand_id
1 'polypeptide(L)'
;GFTTSYLFHLVFCLIFHHKSWCTLLSSKKGDCYPAKDAVYRFMNHSKFAWRRFLTYLSAHAVQKVDALTDEKRPKTLIIDDSMFDRNRSKKVELLARCMDHSSLTKRFYKGFRMLTLGWSDGYTFMPLDFTLLSSKNAQINGISNNIDKRTSGYKRRVEALESAPIIIPSMLERALQAGISADYVLMDTWFTQQPLIQSIVELGLDVIGMVKNTNQRYLMNSQRLSLKELYKIATPVPDKKGILRSIHTTMANGVQVKVVFVQNRNKKSEWLAILSTDCTLSEQEIIRIYGMRWDIEVFFKTTKSLLKLQKEFQGMSYDLLISHTTIVFSRYIVLSWQNRCHTDQRTLGGIFYELCDEVNELDWAVALQQLIELLEDTLKKTNTKIQKLIKSQLQQW
;
A
#
# COMPACT_ATOMS: atom_id res chain seq x y z
N GLY A 1 23.62 -24.05 -9.19
CA GLY A 1 22.25 -23.58 -8.89
C GLY A 1 22.23 -22.06 -8.94
N PHE A 2 21.09 -21.44 -9.25
CA PHE A 2 21.00 -19.98 -9.37
C PHE A 2 20.89 -19.28 -8.02
N THR A 3 21.46 -18.08 -7.89
CA THR A 3 21.33 -17.25 -6.70
C THR A 3 19.93 -16.64 -6.64
N THR A 4 19.45 -16.35 -5.42
CA THR A 4 18.13 -15.70 -5.22
C THR A 4 18.10 -14.30 -5.80
N SER A 5 19.22 -13.57 -5.73
CA SER A 5 19.38 -12.25 -6.31
C SER A 5 19.23 -12.27 -7.83
N TYR A 6 19.89 -13.22 -8.52
CA TYR A 6 19.74 -13.37 -9.96
C TYR A 6 18.30 -13.69 -10.36
N LEU A 7 17.64 -14.62 -9.66
CA LEU A 7 16.23 -14.96 -9.93
C LEU A 7 15.29 -13.78 -9.65
N PHE A 8 15.57 -12.98 -8.61
CA PHE A 8 14.82 -11.76 -8.32
C PHE A 8 14.94 -10.75 -9.45
N HIS A 9 16.15 -10.41 -9.92
CA HIS A 9 16.32 -9.46 -11.04
C HIS A 9 15.67 -9.97 -12.30
N LEU A 10 15.83 -11.26 -12.58
CA LEU A 10 15.26 -11.85 -13.77
C LEU A 10 13.75 -11.64 -13.79
N VAL A 11 13.06 -11.95 -12.69
CA VAL A 11 11.62 -11.71 -12.58
C VAL A 11 11.33 -10.20 -12.58
N PHE A 12 12.06 -9.39 -11.82
CA PHE A 12 11.89 -7.94 -11.76
C PHE A 12 11.93 -7.30 -13.16
N CYS A 13 12.87 -7.69 -14.01
CA CYS A 13 13.10 -7.11 -15.34
C CYS A 13 12.12 -7.61 -16.42
N LEU A 14 11.38 -8.70 -16.20
CA LEU A 14 10.49 -9.28 -17.23
C LEU A 14 9.55 -8.27 -17.87
N ILE A 15 9.03 -7.36 -17.05
CA ILE A 15 8.04 -6.40 -17.52
C ILE A 15 8.63 -5.35 -18.46
N PHE A 16 9.87 -4.91 -18.23
CA PHE A 16 10.58 -3.93 -19.05
C PHE A 16 11.05 -4.53 -20.37
N HIS A 17 11.17 -5.86 -20.46
CA HIS A 17 11.40 -6.55 -21.72
C HIS A 17 10.13 -6.82 -22.53
N HIS A 18 8.95 -6.41 -22.03
CA HIS A 18 7.63 -6.70 -22.60
C HIS A 18 7.36 -8.19 -22.89
N LYS A 19 8.11 -9.11 -22.27
CA LYS A 19 8.01 -10.55 -22.49
C LYS A 19 7.34 -11.25 -21.31
N SER A 20 6.53 -12.26 -21.60
CA SER A 20 6.13 -13.21 -20.56
C SER A 20 7.28 -14.18 -20.28
N TRP A 21 7.33 -14.76 -19.08
CA TRP A 21 8.34 -15.77 -18.76
C TRP A 21 8.32 -16.95 -19.75
N CYS A 22 7.14 -17.42 -20.16
CA CYS A 22 7.01 -18.45 -21.17
C CYS A 22 7.59 -18.00 -22.52
N THR A 23 7.31 -16.77 -22.95
CA THR A 23 7.84 -16.21 -24.19
C THR A 23 9.36 -16.05 -24.15
N LEU A 24 9.93 -15.69 -23.00
CA LEU A 24 11.38 -15.58 -22.82
C LEU A 24 12.05 -16.95 -22.96
N LEU A 25 11.49 -17.98 -22.33
CA LEU A 25 12.00 -19.36 -22.41
C LEU A 25 11.85 -19.97 -23.80
N SER A 26 10.80 -19.64 -24.54
CA SER A 26 10.61 -20.09 -25.94
C SER A 26 11.42 -19.28 -26.96
N SER A 27 12.23 -18.31 -26.53
CA SER A 27 13.06 -17.50 -27.42
C SER A 27 14.38 -18.20 -27.76
N LYS A 28 15.09 -17.70 -28.79
CA LYS A 28 16.43 -18.20 -29.17
C LYS A 28 17.50 -18.11 -28.07
N LYS A 29 17.22 -17.35 -26.99
CA LYS A 29 18.09 -17.23 -25.80
C LYS A 29 17.57 -18.06 -24.61
N GLY A 30 16.57 -18.92 -24.80
CA GLY A 30 15.92 -19.70 -23.74
C GLY A 30 16.91 -20.52 -22.90
N ASP A 31 17.91 -21.12 -23.56
CA ASP A 31 18.93 -21.94 -22.91
C ASP A 31 19.89 -21.13 -22.01
N CYS A 32 19.93 -19.80 -22.18
CA CYS A 32 20.71 -18.90 -21.32
C CYS A 32 19.98 -18.53 -20.02
N TYR A 33 18.71 -18.94 -19.87
CA TYR A 33 17.88 -18.61 -18.70
C TYR A 33 17.59 -19.84 -17.85
N PRO A 34 17.34 -19.67 -16.53
CA PRO A 34 16.85 -20.74 -15.69
C PRO A 34 15.61 -21.40 -16.26
N ALA A 35 15.49 -22.71 -16.09
CA ALA A 35 14.25 -23.39 -16.35
C ALA A 35 13.12 -22.87 -15.44
N LYS A 36 11.87 -23.07 -15.89
CA LYS A 36 10.66 -22.57 -15.21
C LYS A 36 10.58 -23.02 -13.75
N ASP A 37 10.97 -24.24 -13.46
CA ASP A 37 10.97 -24.80 -12.13
C ASP A 37 11.85 -24.01 -11.15
N ALA A 38 12.99 -23.47 -11.57
CA ALA A 38 13.85 -22.63 -10.72
C ALA A 38 13.13 -21.36 -10.27
N VAL A 39 12.49 -20.64 -11.20
CA VAL A 39 11.72 -19.41 -10.90
C VAL A 39 10.54 -19.71 -10.00
N TYR A 40 9.78 -20.77 -10.30
CA TYR A 40 8.63 -21.13 -9.46
C TYR A 40 9.08 -21.61 -8.08
N ARG A 41 10.16 -22.40 -7.94
CA ARG A 41 10.69 -22.79 -6.63
C ARG A 41 11.08 -21.56 -5.81
N PHE A 42 11.73 -20.57 -6.43
CA PHE A 42 12.07 -19.30 -5.80
C PHE A 42 10.83 -18.53 -5.31
N MET A 43 9.85 -18.33 -6.18
CA MET A 43 8.63 -17.58 -5.84
C MET A 43 7.75 -18.28 -4.79
N ASN A 44 7.74 -19.61 -4.77
CA ASN A 44 6.95 -20.41 -3.83
C ASN A 44 7.67 -20.68 -2.49
N HIS A 45 8.89 -20.15 -2.29
CA HIS A 45 9.69 -20.50 -1.12
C HIS A 45 9.20 -19.80 0.17
N SER A 46 8.55 -20.56 1.06
CA SER A 46 7.87 -20.04 2.26
C SER A 46 8.78 -19.44 3.34
N LYS A 47 10.09 -19.70 3.32
CA LYS A 47 11.03 -19.16 4.31
C LYS A 47 11.52 -17.74 3.98
N PHE A 48 11.28 -17.24 2.76
CA PHE A 48 11.76 -15.91 2.40
C PHE A 48 10.96 -14.82 3.12
N ALA A 49 11.68 -13.88 3.72
CA ALA A 49 11.13 -12.78 4.49
C ALA A 49 10.73 -11.61 3.57
N TRP A 50 9.84 -11.85 2.60
CA TRP A 50 9.41 -10.88 1.58
C TRP A 50 8.89 -9.57 2.17
N ARG A 51 8.11 -9.63 3.26
CA ARG A 51 7.67 -8.43 3.99
C ARG A 51 8.86 -7.59 4.45
N ARG A 52 9.82 -8.22 5.12
CA ARG A 52 10.99 -7.51 5.67
C ARG A 52 11.83 -6.90 4.55
N PHE A 53 11.98 -7.62 3.43
CA PHE A 53 12.62 -7.09 2.23
C PHE A 53 11.90 -5.84 1.71
N LEU A 54 10.57 -5.90 1.52
CA LEU A 54 9.78 -4.75 1.08
C LEU A 54 9.93 -3.58 2.04
N THR A 55 9.70 -3.79 3.34
CA THR A 55 9.73 -2.73 4.35
C THR A 55 11.09 -2.01 4.37
N TYR A 56 12.21 -2.74 4.28
CA TYR A 56 13.53 -2.09 4.24
C TYR A 56 13.82 -1.37 2.91
N LEU A 57 13.44 -1.96 1.78
CA LEU A 57 13.58 -1.30 0.48
C LEU A 57 12.78 0.01 0.45
N SER A 58 11.54 -0.03 0.93
CA SER A 58 10.67 1.15 1.00
C SER A 58 11.18 2.17 1.99
N ALA A 59 11.61 1.76 3.19
CA ALA A 59 12.16 2.69 4.18
C ALA A 59 13.41 3.40 3.66
N HIS A 60 14.26 2.68 2.94
CA HIS A 60 15.42 3.26 2.33
C HIS A 60 15.08 4.26 1.22
N ALA A 61 14.14 3.90 0.33
CA ALA A 61 13.67 4.81 -0.71
C ALA A 61 12.99 6.05 -0.13
N VAL A 62 12.16 5.89 0.91
CA VAL A 62 11.53 7.01 1.63
C VAL A 62 12.58 7.92 2.22
N GLN A 63 13.62 7.41 2.89
CA GLN A 63 14.69 8.27 3.43
C GLN A 63 15.39 9.11 2.35
N LYS A 64 15.58 8.56 1.14
CA LYS A 64 16.15 9.34 0.03
C LYS A 64 15.18 10.39 -0.49
N VAL A 65 13.89 10.06 -0.61
CA VAL A 65 12.85 11.01 -1.02
C VAL A 65 12.69 12.12 0.01
N ASP A 66 12.70 11.75 1.29
CA ASP A 66 12.47 12.65 2.42
C ASP A 66 13.57 13.70 2.54
N ALA A 67 14.82 13.34 2.21
CA ALA A 67 15.92 14.28 2.11
C ALA A 67 15.74 15.34 1.00
N LEU A 68 14.84 15.10 0.04
CA LEU A 68 14.46 16.03 -1.04
C LEU A 68 13.11 16.71 -0.77
N THR A 69 12.53 16.52 0.41
CA THR A 69 11.20 17.03 0.77
C THR A 69 11.33 18.12 1.83
N ASP A 70 10.63 19.24 1.61
CA ASP A 70 10.58 20.35 2.57
C ASP A 70 10.11 19.85 3.95
N GLU A 71 10.83 20.21 5.01
CA GLU A 71 10.51 19.82 6.40
C GLU A 71 9.11 20.26 6.84
N LYS A 72 8.57 21.35 6.28
CA LYS A 72 7.24 21.89 6.60
C LYS A 72 6.11 21.12 5.90
N ARG A 73 6.44 20.24 4.96
CA ARG A 73 5.45 19.49 4.20
C ARG A 73 4.96 18.31 5.03
N PRO A 74 3.64 18.15 5.20
CA PRO A 74 3.12 17.01 5.95
C PRO A 74 3.45 15.70 5.24
N LYS A 75 3.90 14.73 6.02
CA LYS A 75 4.21 13.37 5.59
C LYS A 75 3.11 12.47 6.11
N THR A 76 2.61 11.58 5.27
CA THR A 76 1.42 10.79 5.60
C THR A 76 1.64 9.31 5.38
N LEU A 77 1.05 8.50 6.26
CA LEU A 77 0.84 7.07 6.06
C LEU A 77 -0.57 6.87 5.53
N ILE A 78 -0.73 6.20 4.40
CA ILE A 78 -2.02 6.01 3.75
C ILE A 78 -2.40 4.54 3.82
N ILE A 79 -3.60 4.24 4.33
CA ILE A 79 -4.16 2.90 4.37
C ILE A 79 -5.37 2.85 3.45
N ASP A 80 -5.33 1.90 2.52
CA ASP A 80 -6.46 1.60 1.66
C ASP A 80 -6.38 0.14 1.21
N ASP A 81 -7.46 -0.36 0.64
CA ASP A 81 -7.50 -1.70 0.08
C ASP A 81 -7.87 -1.72 -1.40
N SER A 82 -7.38 -2.76 -2.08
CA SER A 82 -7.70 -2.98 -3.48
C SER A 82 -8.10 -4.42 -3.72
N MET A 83 -8.99 -4.63 -4.68
CA MET A 83 -9.39 -5.98 -5.08
C MET A 83 -8.21 -6.75 -5.65
N PHE A 84 -8.01 -7.99 -5.18
CA PHE A 84 -7.07 -8.93 -5.76
C PHE A 84 -7.80 -10.12 -6.35
N ASP A 85 -8.17 -10.04 -7.63
CA ASP A 85 -9.05 -11.03 -8.23
C ASP A 85 -8.33 -12.26 -8.81
N ARG A 86 -9.00 -13.39 -8.64
CA ARG A 86 -8.63 -14.74 -9.09
C ARG A 86 -9.90 -15.46 -9.59
N ASN A 87 -10.75 -14.73 -10.33
CA ASN A 87 -12.09 -15.20 -10.72
C ASN A 87 -12.09 -16.51 -11.51
N ARG A 88 -11.06 -16.73 -12.34
CA ARG A 88 -10.89 -17.95 -13.14
C ARG A 88 -10.29 -19.11 -12.35
N SER A 89 -9.77 -18.87 -11.15
CA SER A 89 -9.12 -19.88 -10.33
C SER A 89 -10.11 -20.65 -9.48
N LYS A 90 -9.83 -21.95 -9.28
CA LYS A 90 -10.57 -22.83 -8.37
C LYS A 90 -9.70 -23.36 -7.22
N LYS A 91 -8.37 -23.44 -7.40
CA LYS A 91 -7.43 -24.11 -6.50
C LYS A 91 -6.39 -23.19 -5.85
N VAL A 92 -6.54 -21.88 -5.99
CA VAL A 92 -5.64 -20.92 -5.31
C VAL A 92 -5.79 -21.11 -3.81
N GLU A 93 -4.68 -21.22 -3.10
CA GLU A 93 -4.64 -21.34 -1.64
C GLU A 93 -5.27 -20.10 -1.00
N LEU A 94 -6.02 -20.26 0.11
CA LEU A 94 -6.74 -19.18 0.77
C LEU A 94 -7.76 -18.43 -0.11
N LEU A 95 -8.15 -18.98 -1.27
CA LEU A 95 -9.15 -18.35 -2.12
C LEU A 95 -10.49 -18.21 -1.39
N ALA A 96 -11.12 -17.04 -1.46
CA ALA A 96 -12.44 -16.79 -0.89
C ALA A 96 -13.31 -15.99 -1.85
N ARG A 97 -14.63 -15.95 -1.59
CA ARG A 97 -15.54 -15.01 -2.24
C ARG A 97 -15.50 -13.69 -1.46
N CYS A 98 -15.09 -12.63 -2.14
CA CYS A 98 -15.04 -11.27 -1.60
C CYS A 98 -16.13 -10.43 -2.26
N MET A 99 -16.69 -9.48 -1.50
CA MET A 99 -17.61 -8.48 -2.05
C MET A 99 -16.80 -7.31 -2.59
N ASP A 100 -17.14 -6.86 -3.79
CA ASP A 100 -16.68 -5.59 -4.34
C ASP A 100 -17.52 -4.48 -3.68
N HIS A 101 -16.91 -3.82 -2.69
CA HIS A 101 -17.53 -2.75 -1.94
C HIS A 101 -17.56 -1.40 -2.70
N SER A 102 -16.86 -1.32 -3.83
CA SER A 102 -16.80 -0.13 -4.70
C SER A 102 -17.83 -0.19 -5.83
N SER A 103 -18.33 -1.38 -6.18
CA SER A 103 -19.39 -1.54 -7.18
C SER A 103 -20.77 -1.12 -6.65
N LEU A 104 -21.47 -0.27 -7.41
CA LEU A 104 -22.86 0.14 -7.15
C LEU A 104 -23.85 -1.04 -7.20
N THR A 105 -23.49 -2.12 -7.89
CA THR A 105 -24.18 -3.41 -7.89
C THR A 105 -23.37 -4.37 -7.00
N LYS A 106 -23.97 -5.07 -6.03
CA LYS A 106 -23.27 -5.99 -5.11
C LYS A 106 -22.56 -7.13 -5.87
N ARG A 107 -21.39 -6.87 -6.44
CA ARG A 107 -20.64 -7.82 -7.23
C ARG A 107 -19.72 -8.62 -6.30
N PHE A 108 -19.68 -9.92 -6.52
CA PHE A 108 -18.73 -10.78 -5.84
C PHE A 108 -17.61 -11.18 -6.80
N TYR A 109 -16.40 -11.29 -6.27
CA TYR A 109 -15.26 -11.84 -6.97
C TYR A 109 -14.61 -12.94 -6.13
N LYS A 110 -13.88 -13.85 -6.77
CA LYS A 110 -13.02 -14.80 -6.07
C LYS A 110 -11.64 -14.17 -5.94
N GLY A 111 -11.05 -14.16 -4.76
CA GLY A 111 -9.76 -13.52 -4.57
C GLY A 111 -9.50 -13.13 -3.12
N PHE A 112 -8.86 -11.98 -2.97
CA PHE A 112 -8.45 -11.38 -1.70
C PHE A 112 -8.72 -9.89 -1.70
N ARG A 113 -8.86 -9.30 -0.50
CA ARG A 113 -8.72 -7.85 -0.31
C ARG A 113 -7.24 -7.56 -0.04
N MET A 114 -6.58 -6.81 -0.91
CA MET A 114 -5.19 -6.40 -0.71
C MET A 114 -5.14 -5.12 0.11
N LEU A 115 -5.08 -5.27 1.44
CA LEU A 115 -4.85 -4.18 2.36
C LEU A 115 -3.41 -3.69 2.19
N THR A 116 -3.21 -2.40 1.97
CA THR A 116 -1.89 -1.81 1.70
C THR A 116 -1.65 -0.60 2.60
N LEU A 117 -0.44 -0.50 3.12
CA LEU A 117 0.09 0.69 3.78
C LEU A 117 1.11 1.32 2.84
N GLY A 118 1.01 2.62 2.62
CA GLY A 118 2.02 3.41 1.90
C GLY A 118 2.37 4.69 2.63
N TRP A 119 3.49 5.29 2.23
CA TRP A 119 3.93 6.62 2.67
C TRP A 119 3.76 7.61 1.52
N SER A 120 3.39 8.85 1.82
CA SER A 120 3.35 9.95 0.85
C SER A 120 3.73 11.29 1.46
N ASP A 121 4.50 12.09 0.70
CA ASP A 121 4.73 13.53 0.90
C ASP A 121 3.82 14.41 0.01
N GLY A 122 2.85 13.79 -0.67
CA GLY A 122 1.93 14.44 -1.59
C GLY A 122 2.50 14.67 -3.00
N TYR A 123 3.74 14.26 -3.24
CA TYR A 123 4.35 14.18 -4.58
C TYR A 123 4.72 12.75 -4.96
N THR A 124 5.23 12.01 -3.99
CA THR A 124 5.77 10.68 -4.13
C THR A 124 5.02 9.72 -3.23
N PHE A 125 4.58 8.60 -3.78
CA PHE A 125 4.02 7.50 -3.00
C PHE A 125 5.01 6.34 -2.95
N MET A 126 5.13 5.71 -1.78
CA MET A 126 5.95 4.52 -1.58
C MET A 126 5.17 3.44 -0.80
N PRO A 127 4.90 2.27 -1.37
CA PRO A 127 4.24 1.19 -0.64
C PRO A 127 5.18 0.59 0.42
N LEU A 128 4.72 0.41 1.66
CA LEU A 128 5.54 -0.03 2.80
C LEU A 128 5.27 -1.49 3.22
N ASP A 129 4.00 -1.88 3.24
CA ASP A 129 3.55 -3.22 3.65
C ASP A 129 2.20 -3.53 2.99
N PHE A 130 1.85 -4.81 2.90
CA PHE A 130 0.56 -5.25 2.42
C PHE A 130 0.15 -6.59 3.04
N THR A 131 -1.14 -6.90 3.00
CA THR A 131 -1.69 -8.21 3.33
C THR A 131 -2.80 -8.58 2.34
N LEU A 132 -2.73 -9.80 1.80
CA LEU A 132 -3.80 -10.35 0.97
C LEU A 132 -4.80 -11.05 1.89
N LEU A 133 -5.80 -10.29 2.35
CA LEU A 133 -6.83 -10.75 3.27
C LEU A 133 -7.80 -11.70 2.57
N SER A 134 -8.03 -12.85 3.18
CA SER A 134 -9.01 -13.85 2.79
C SER A 134 -10.21 -13.82 3.75
N SER A 135 -11.39 -14.17 3.24
CA SER A 135 -12.61 -14.20 4.06
C SER A 135 -12.75 -15.53 4.79
N LYS A 136 -12.75 -15.51 6.13
CA LYS A 136 -13.10 -16.67 6.98
C LYS A 136 -14.53 -17.18 6.70
N ASN A 137 -15.47 -16.28 6.41
CA ASN A 137 -16.90 -16.62 6.27
C ASN A 137 -17.29 -17.12 4.88
N ALA A 138 -16.45 -16.89 3.87
CA ALA A 138 -16.76 -17.22 2.48
C ALA A 138 -15.57 -17.90 1.79
N GLN A 139 -14.83 -18.70 2.55
CA GLN A 139 -13.64 -19.41 2.10
C GLN A 139 -13.99 -20.50 1.09
N ILE A 140 -13.21 -20.59 0.01
CA ILE A 140 -13.26 -21.67 -0.98
C ILE A 140 -12.14 -22.67 -0.68
N ASN A 141 -10.92 -22.19 -0.41
CA ASN A 141 -9.76 -23.04 -0.09
C ASN A 141 -9.09 -22.59 1.21
N GLY A 142 -8.65 -23.56 2.01
CA GLY A 142 -7.93 -23.39 3.26
C GLY A 142 -6.44 -23.06 3.11
N ILE A 143 -5.76 -23.02 4.26
CA ILE A 143 -4.30 -23.11 4.35
C ILE A 143 -3.88 -24.54 3.95
N SER A 144 -2.79 -24.68 3.19
CA SER A 144 -2.23 -26.00 2.89
C SER A 144 -1.76 -26.73 4.16
N ASN A 145 -2.09 -28.01 4.31
CA ASN A 145 -1.67 -28.82 5.45
C ASN A 145 -0.16 -29.11 5.48
N ASN A 146 0.53 -28.94 4.34
CA ASN A 146 1.93 -29.35 4.18
C ASN A 146 2.93 -28.22 4.48
N ILE A 147 2.46 -27.04 4.92
CA ILE A 147 3.35 -25.92 5.21
C ILE A 147 3.96 -26.01 6.62
N ASP A 148 5.27 -25.78 6.70
CA ASP A 148 5.96 -25.68 8.00
C ASP A 148 5.51 -24.41 8.74
N LYS A 149 4.91 -24.62 9.93
CA LYS A 149 4.33 -23.57 10.78
C LYS A 149 5.34 -22.56 11.31
N ARG A 150 6.64 -22.88 11.28
CA ARG A 150 7.72 -21.99 11.74
C ARG A 150 8.08 -20.93 10.70
N THR A 151 7.67 -21.12 9.45
CA THR A 151 8.07 -20.28 8.32
C THR A 151 7.36 -18.93 8.29
N SER A 152 7.99 -17.93 7.67
CA SER A 152 7.37 -16.63 7.38
C SER A 152 6.09 -16.78 6.57
N GLY A 153 6.08 -17.71 5.60
CA GLY A 153 4.92 -18.02 4.77
C GLY A 153 3.72 -18.51 5.57
N TYR A 154 3.92 -19.34 6.60
CA TYR A 154 2.80 -19.76 7.46
C TYR A 154 2.23 -18.60 8.28
N LYS A 155 3.10 -17.78 8.89
CA LYS A 155 2.68 -16.60 9.65
C LYS A 155 1.83 -15.64 8.80
N ARG A 156 2.22 -15.46 7.53
CA ARG A 156 1.45 -14.66 6.56
C ARG A 156 0.07 -15.23 6.25
N ARG A 157 -0.10 -16.55 6.25
CA ARG A 157 -1.39 -17.21 6.02
C ARG A 157 -2.33 -17.10 7.23
N VAL A 158 -1.78 -17.17 8.44
CA VAL A 158 -2.56 -16.92 9.67
C VAL A 158 -3.05 -15.48 9.65
N GLU A 159 -2.16 -14.53 9.38
CA GLU A 159 -2.51 -13.11 9.27
C GLU A 159 -3.52 -12.84 8.15
N ALA A 160 -3.45 -13.54 7.02
CA ALA A 160 -4.41 -13.40 5.92
C ALA A 160 -5.86 -13.64 6.32
N LEU A 161 -6.11 -14.38 7.40
CA LEU A 161 -7.45 -14.69 7.90
C LEU A 161 -7.91 -13.69 8.98
N GLU A 162 -7.09 -12.73 9.38
CA GLU A 162 -7.45 -11.70 10.34
C GLU A 162 -8.22 -10.53 9.69
N SER A 163 -8.86 -9.72 10.55
CA SER A 163 -9.56 -8.53 10.09
C SER A 163 -8.59 -7.35 9.91
N ALA A 164 -8.88 -6.45 8.96
CA ALA A 164 -8.02 -5.29 8.71
C ALA A 164 -7.77 -4.42 9.96
N PRO A 165 -8.77 -4.10 10.82
CA PRO A 165 -8.53 -3.33 12.04
C PRO A 165 -7.53 -3.95 13.02
N ILE A 166 -7.41 -5.28 13.04
CA ILE A 166 -6.44 -5.99 13.90
C ILE A 166 -5.03 -5.87 13.32
N ILE A 167 -4.90 -5.87 11.99
CA ILE A 167 -3.60 -5.90 11.31
C ILE A 167 -2.98 -4.51 11.17
N ILE A 168 -3.79 -3.48 10.95
CA ILE A 168 -3.35 -2.11 10.67
C ILE A 168 -2.37 -1.57 11.73
N PRO A 169 -2.64 -1.64 13.06
CA PRO A 169 -1.70 -1.15 14.06
C PRO A 169 -0.32 -1.79 13.92
N SER A 170 -0.27 -3.12 13.70
CA SER A 170 0.99 -3.82 13.50
C SER A 170 1.73 -3.40 12.21
N MET A 171 1.02 -3.01 11.15
CA MET A 171 1.64 -2.49 9.92
C MET A 171 2.28 -1.13 10.18
N LEU A 172 1.60 -0.26 10.94
CA LEU A 172 2.11 1.06 11.33
C LEU A 172 3.33 0.92 12.24
N GLU A 173 3.27 0.09 13.28
CA GLU A 173 4.41 -0.18 14.17
C GLU A 173 5.66 -0.63 13.39
N ARG A 174 5.50 -1.55 12.43
CA ARG A 174 6.62 -2.00 11.59
C ARG A 174 7.21 -0.88 10.74
N ALA A 175 6.38 0.01 10.21
CA ALA A 175 6.85 1.16 9.44
C ALA A 175 7.63 2.14 10.32
N LEU A 176 7.09 2.48 11.51
CA LEU A 176 7.76 3.34 12.48
C LEU A 176 9.10 2.74 12.96
N GLN A 177 9.11 1.44 13.28
CA GLN A 177 10.33 0.71 13.66
C GLN A 177 11.37 0.64 12.54
N ALA A 178 10.95 0.73 11.27
CA ALA A 178 11.85 0.82 10.12
C ALA A 178 12.42 2.23 9.90
N GLY A 179 12.05 3.20 10.75
CA GLY A 179 12.52 4.59 10.68
C GLY A 179 11.71 5.46 9.71
N ILE A 180 10.47 5.07 9.38
CA ILE A 180 9.55 5.94 8.65
C ILE A 180 8.95 6.96 9.61
N SER A 181 9.05 8.25 9.29
CA SER A 181 8.33 9.33 9.96
C SER A 181 7.10 9.75 9.17
N ALA A 182 6.00 10.01 9.86
CA ALA A 182 4.80 10.62 9.31
C ALA A 182 4.06 11.41 10.39
N ASP A 183 3.38 12.46 9.98
CA ASP A 183 2.57 13.32 10.85
C ASP A 183 1.15 12.76 10.98
N TYR A 184 0.61 12.20 9.88
CA TYR A 184 -0.79 11.77 9.79
C TYR A 184 -0.96 10.39 9.19
N VAL A 185 -1.99 9.67 9.64
CA VAL A 185 -2.52 8.46 9.01
C VAL A 185 -3.81 8.81 8.27
N LEU A 186 -3.81 8.61 6.95
CA LEU A 186 -4.95 8.87 6.07
C LEU A 186 -5.73 7.59 5.80
N MET A 187 -7.04 7.68 6.03
CA MET A 187 -7.94 6.54 5.89
C MET A 187 -9.22 6.87 5.14
N ASP A 188 -9.72 5.87 4.43
CA ASP A 188 -11.03 5.93 3.81
C ASP A 188 -12.15 5.59 4.83
N THR A 189 -13.39 5.67 4.38
CA THR A 189 -14.59 5.41 5.20
C THR A 189 -14.71 4.01 5.79
N TRP A 190 -13.97 3.02 5.29
CA TRP A 190 -14.02 1.65 5.80
C TRP A 190 -13.15 1.45 7.04
N PHE A 191 -12.21 2.37 7.31
CA PHE A 191 -11.22 2.25 8.39
C PHE A 191 -11.39 3.29 9.51
N THR A 192 -12.38 4.18 9.46
CA THR A 192 -12.61 5.19 10.51
C THR A 192 -13.46 4.69 11.70
N GLN A 193 -13.22 3.47 12.16
CA GLN A 193 -13.91 2.88 13.30
C GLN A 193 -13.25 3.33 14.61
N GLN A 194 -14.02 3.67 15.65
CA GLN A 194 -13.47 4.23 16.90
C GLN A 194 -12.29 3.43 17.50
N PRO A 195 -12.36 2.08 17.63
CA PRO A 195 -11.26 1.32 18.22
C PRO A 195 -9.97 1.43 17.41
N LEU A 196 -10.07 1.43 16.08
CA LEU A 196 -8.91 1.56 15.20
C LEU A 196 -8.29 2.95 15.28
N ILE A 197 -9.12 4.01 15.30
CA ILE A 197 -8.65 5.39 15.47
C ILE A 197 -7.88 5.51 16.79
N GLN A 198 -8.45 4.98 17.88
CA GLN A 198 -7.79 4.99 19.18
C GLN A 198 -6.45 4.26 19.17
N SER A 199 -6.36 3.05 18.59
CA SER A 199 -5.08 2.35 18.51
C SER A 199 -4.03 3.11 17.71
N ILE A 200 -4.42 3.92 16.72
CA ILE A 200 -3.47 4.75 15.94
C ILE A 200 -3.01 5.96 16.77
N VAL A 201 -3.94 6.62 17.48
CA VAL A 201 -3.61 7.74 18.38
C VAL A 201 -2.70 7.28 19.52
N GLU A 202 -2.91 6.07 20.06
CA GLU A 202 -2.04 5.46 21.07
C GLU A 202 -0.62 5.16 20.55
N LEU A 203 -0.43 5.02 19.23
CA LEU A 203 0.89 4.96 18.60
C LEU A 203 1.55 6.33 18.41
N GLY A 204 0.87 7.41 18.80
CA GLY A 204 1.36 8.79 18.69
C GLY A 204 1.17 9.41 17.30
N LEU A 205 0.25 8.88 16.48
CA LEU A 205 -0.06 9.39 15.15
C LEU A 205 -1.46 9.99 15.10
N ASP A 206 -1.60 11.14 14.45
CA ASP A 206 -2.91 11.72 14.19
C ASP A 206 -3.59 11.07 12.98
N VAL A 207 -4.91 10.94 13.04
CA VAL A 207 -5.73 10.34 11.98
C VAL A 207 -6.51 11.41 11.26
N ILE A 208 -6.48 11.38 9.93
CA ILE A 208 -7.42 12.11 9.08
C ILE A 208 -8.16 11.13 8.18
N GLY A 209 -9.48 11.03 8.34
CA GLY A 209 -10.27 10.02 7.63
C GLY A 209 -11.68 10.48 7.28
N MET A 210 -12.20 10.03 6.15
CA MET A 210 -13.59 10.28 5.80
C MET A 210 -14.50 9.40 6.65
N VAL A 211 -15.57 9.95 7.20
CA VAL A 211 -16.52 9.22 8.05
C VAL A 211 -17.88 9.07 7.35
N LYS A 212 -18.43 7.86 7.41
CA LYS A 212 -19.81 7.58 6.96
C LYS A 212 -20.80 7.73 8.11
N ASN A 213 -22.03 8.07 7.76
CA ASN A 213 -23.12 8.05 8.73
C ASN A 213 -23.51 6.61 9.08
N THR A 214 -22.87 6.06 10.11
CA THR A 214 -23.10 4.71 10.65
C THR A 214 -23.74 4.80 12.04
N ASN A 215 -23.75 3.68 12.78
CA ASN A 215 -24.17 3.65 14.20
C ASN A 215 -23.14 4.28 15.15
N GLN A 216 -22.00 4.75 14.63
CA GLN A 216 -21.00 5.50 15.39
C GLN A 216 -21.62 6.75 16.03
N ARG A 217 -21.32 6.96 17.32
CA ARG A 217 -21.83 8.07 18.12
C ARG A 217 -20.69 8.96 18.60
N TYR A 218 -20.99 10.24 18.69
CA TYR A 218 -20.12 11.30 19.15
C TYR A 218 -20.73 11.96 20.39
N LEU A 219 -19.88 12.43 21.29
CA LEU A 219 -20.22 13.04 22.56
C LEU A 219 -20.10 14.55 22.44
N MET A 220 -21.21 15.24 22.70
CA MET A 220 -21.28 16.71 22.76
C MET A 220 -22.20 17.10 23.91
N ASN A 221 -21.71 17.90 24.87
CA ASN A 221 -22.49 18.35 26.04
C ASN A 221 -23.24 17.20 26.75
N SER A 222 -22.57 16.07 26.99
CA SER A 222 -23.12 14.84 27.59
C SER A 222 -24.21 14.12 26.77
N GLN A 223 -24.46 14.52 25.52
CA GLN A 223 -25.37 13.84 24.60
C GLN A 223 -24.61 12.96 23.59
N ARG A 224 -25.22 11.83 23.22
CA ARG A 224 -24.72 10.93 22.17
C ARG A 224 -25.40 11.23 20.84
N LEU A 225 -24.66 11.81 19.92
CA LEU A 225 -25.15 12.27 18.62
C LEU A 225 -24.65 11.37 17.48
N SER A 226 -25.49 11.15 16.48
CA SER A 226 -25.09 10.64 15.16
C SER A 226 -24.35 11.70 14.35
N LEU A 227 -23.70 11.28 13.27
CA LEU A 227 -23.04 12.20 12.34
C LEU A 227 -24.04 13.21 11.70
N LYS A 228 -25.28 12.78 11.44
CA LYS A 228 -26.35 13.67 10.94
C LYS A 228 -26.79 14.71 11.98
N GLU A 229 -26.86 14.34 13.25
CA GLU A 229 -27.20 15.26 14.34
C GLU A 229 -26.06 16.26 14.57
N LEU A 230 -24.80 15.79 14.55
CA LEU A 230 -23.62 16.66 14.58
C LEU A 230 -23.66 17.71 13.46
N TYR A 231 -24.00 17.32 12.24
CA TYR A 231 -24.10 18.27 11.12
C TYR A 231 -25.07 19.42 11.40
N LYS A 232 -26.21 19.13 12.06
CA LYS A 232 -27.22 20.16 12.37
C LYS A 232 -26.73 21.20 13.38
N ILE A 233 -25.93 20.78 14.34
CA ILE A 233 -25.40 21.64 15.40
C ILE A 233 -24.01 22.23 15.08
N ALA A 234 -23.35 21.73 14.03
CA ALA A 234 -22.04 22.20 13.60
C ALA A 234 -22.09 23.65 13.10
N THR A 235 -21.05 24.41 13.40
CA THR A 235 -20.94 25.82 13.05
C THR A 235 -20.72 25.98 11.55
N PRO A 236 -21.52 26.82 10.85
CA PRO A 236 -21.25 27.18 9.46
C PRO A 236 -19.87 27.81 9.30
N VAL A 237 -19.18 27.47 8.21
CA VAL A 237 -17.86 28.03 7.92
C VAL A 237 -18.02 29.09 6.81
N PRO A 238 -17.94 30.39 7.12
CA PRO A 238 -18.14 31.46 6.14
C PRO A 238 -17.02 31.50 5.09
N ASP A 239 -17.36 31.92 3.86
CA ASP A 239 -16.45 32.30 2.77
C ASP A 239 -15.43 31.27 2.27
N LYS A 240 -15.64 29.97 2.55
CA LYS A 240 -14.77 28.88 2.06
C LYS A 240 -15.50 27.98 1.06
N LYS A 241 -15.19 28.12 -0.23
CA LYS A 241 -15.79 27.32 -1.33
C LYS A 241 -15.76 25.82 -1.02
N GLY A 242 -16.94 25.24 -0.79
CA GLY A 242 -17.13 23.80 -0.63
C GLY A 242 -17.00 23.26 0.80
N ILE A 243 -16.63 24.09 1.80
CA ILE A 243 -16.68 23.73 3.23
C ILE A 243 -17.99 24.27 3.79
N LEU A 244 -18.80 23.39 4.35
CA LEU A 244 -20.15 23.73 4.81
C LEU A 244 -20.14 24.10 6.30
N ARG A 245 -19.63 23.18 7.12
CA ARG A 245 -19.69 23.27 8.59
C ARG A 245 -18.50 22.59 9.22
N SER A 246 -18.17 22.96 10.46
CA SER A 246 -17.20 22.22 11.27
C SER A 246 -17.62 22.18 12.74
N ILE A 247 -17.14 21.16 13.46
CA ILE A 247 -17.42 20.99 14.89
C ILE A 247 -16.29 20.23 15.58
N HIS A 248 -15.95 20.67 16.80
CA HIS A 248 -15.13 19.90 17.73
C HIS A 248 -16.03 19.02 18.59
N THR A 249 -15.67 17.75 18.74
CA THR A 249 -16.45 16.77 19.50
C THR A 249 -15.53 15.68 20.04
N THR A 250 -16.07 14.74 20.79
CA THR A 250 -15.33 13.59 21.33
C THR A 250 -16.00 12.31 20.84
N MET A 251 -15.23 11.31 20.42
CA MET A 251 -15.76 9.99 20.11
C MET A 251 -16.22 9.27 21.39
N ALA A 252 -17.02 8.21 21.29
CA ALA A 252 -17.54 7.54 22.48
C ALA A 252 -16.44 6.84 23.33
N ASN A 253 -15.28 6.56 22.73
CA ASN A 253 -14.09 6.07 23.41
C ASN A 253 -13.15 7.17 23.94
N GLY A 254 -13.56 8.44 23.91
CA GLY A 254 -12.81 9.55 24.51
C GLY A 254 -11.84 10.28 23.59
N VAL A 255 -11.63 9.81 22.35
CA VAL A 255 -10.74 10.48 21.39
C VAL A 255 -11.36 11.82 20.94
N GLN A 256 -10.63 12.92 21.14
CA GLN A 256 -11.05 14.24 20.68
C GLN A 256 -10.87 14.34 19.16
N VAL A 257 -11.85 14.94 18.49
CA VAL A 257 -11.86 15.04 17.03
C VAL A 257 -12.49 16.34 16.56
N LYS A 258 -11.98 16.82 15.42
CA LYS A 258 -12.59 17.87 14.61
C LYS A 258 -13.23 17.25 13.38
N VAL A 259 -14.54 17.46 13.21
CA VAL A 259 -15.29 16.97 12.05
C VAL A 259 -15.60 18.14 11.13
N VAL A 260 -15.18 18.02 9.87
CA VAL A 260 -15.38 19.00 8.81
C VAL A 260 -16.36 18.43 7.79
N PHE A 261 -17.44 19.15 7.54
CA PHE A 261 -18.45 18.80 6.57
C PHE A 261 -18.21 19.57 5.27
N VAL A 262 -18.05 18.85 4.17
CA VAL A 262 -17.76 19.41 2.85
C VAL A 262 -18.87 19.07 1.87
N GLN A 263 -19.10 19.92 0.88
CA GLN A 263 -20.09 19.67 -0.17
C GLN A 263 -19.64 18.50 -1.04
N ASN A 264 -20.55 17.55 -1.27
CA ASN A 264 -20.29 16.49 -2.23
C ASN A 264 -20.34 17.05 -3.65
N ARG A 265 -19.21 17.01 -4.37
CA ARG A 265 -19.10 17.53 -5.74
C ARG A 265 -19.95 16.73 -6.74
N ASN A 266 -20.10 15.42 -6.51
CA ASN A 266 -20.87 14.53 -7.39
C ASN A 266 -22.38 14.67 -7.15
N LYS A 267 -22.78 15.02 -5.92
CA LYS A 267 -24.18 15.23 -5.55
C LYS A 267 -24.30 16.42 -4.60
N LYS A 268 -24.43 17.63 -5.16
CA LYS A 268 -24.38 18.91 -4.41
C LYS A 268 -25.40 19.07 -3.28
N SER A 269 -26.47 18.27 -3.28
CA SER A 269 -27.47 18.22 -2.21
C SER A 269 -27.02 17.40 -0.99
N GLU A 270 -25.92 16.66 -1.10
CA GLU A 270 -25.32 15.88 -0.04
C GLU A 270 -24.01 16.49 0.45
N TRP A 271 -23.61 16.08 1.65
CA TRP A 271 -22.33 16.43 2.26
C TRP A 271 -21.50 15.16 2.49
N LEU A 272 -20.19 15.34 2.52
CA LEU A 272 -19.22 14.36 3.03
C LEU A 272 -18.66 14.89 4.35
N ALA A 273 -18.19 14.01 5.21
CA ALA A 273 -17.57 14.37 6.48
C ALA A 273 -16.16 13.81 6.56
N ILE A 274 -15.22 14.65 6.94
CA ILE A 274 -13.82 14.30 7.20
C ILE A 274 -13.55 14.58 8.67
N LEU A 275 -12.98 13.60 9.35
CA LEU A 275 -12.59 13.66 10.74
C LEU A 275 -11.08 13.80 10.84
N SER A 276 -10.61 14.67 11.74
CA SER A 276 -9.22 14.79 12.17
C SER A 276 -9.13 14.58 13.67
N THR A 277 -8.13 13.83 14.16
CA THR A 277 -7.79 13.81 15.60
C THR A 277 -6.94 15.01 16.00
N ASP A 278 -6.13 15.54 15.07
CA ASP A 278 -5.46 16.82 15.23
C ASP A 278 -6.49 17.95 15.14
N CYS A 279 -6.87 18.46 16.31
CA CYS A 279 -7.85 19.52 16.46
C CYS A 279 -7.24 20.92 16.23
N THR A 280 -5.93 21.03 16.07
CA THR A 280 -5.27 22.33 15.86
C THR A 280 -5.35 22.79 14.40
N LEU A 281 -5.56 21.86 13.46
CA LEU A 281 -5.65 22.15 12.03
C LEU A 281 -6.88 22.99 11.66
N SER A 282 -6.67 23.89 10.68
CA SER A 282 -7.78 24.56 9.99
C SER A 282 -8.58 23.58 9.13
N GLU A 283 -9.83 23.92 8.80
CA GLU A 283 -10.66 23.05 7.96
C GLU A 283 -10.05 22.82 6.57
N GLN A 284 -9.38 23.83 6.01
CA GLN A 284 -8.70 23.69 4.71
C GLN A 284 -7.49 22.77 4.78
N GLU A 285 -6.70 22.86 5.85
CA GLU A 285 -5.52 22.01 6.01
C GLU A 285 -5.92 20.54 6.16
N ILE A 286 -6.98 20.24 6.92
CA ILE A 286 -7.55 18.89 7.01
C ILE A 286 -7.90 18.36 5.61
N ILE A 287 -8.60 19.17 4.79
CA ILE A 287 -8.99 18.78 3.43
C ILE A 287 -7.78 18.62 2.51
N ARG A 288 -6.79 19.53 2.62
CA ARG A 288 -5.56 19.53 1.81
C ARG A 288 -4.74 18.27 2.07
N ILE A 289 -4.48 17.97 3.34
CA ILE A 289 -3.74 16.77 3.77
C ILE A 289 -4.51 15.52 3.36
N TYR A 290 -5.82 15.48 3.61
CA TYR A 290 -6.65 14.34 3.21
C TYR A 290 -6.61 14.07 1.69
N GLY A 291 -6.42 15.12 0.88
CA GLY A 291 -6.24 15.01 -0.56
C GLY A 291 -5.09 14.09 -0.98
N MET A 292 -4.02 14.00 -0.18
CA MET A 292 -2.86 13.13 -0.45
C MET A 292 -3.23 11.64 -0.45
N ARG A 293 -4.35 11.26 0.19
CA ARG A 293 -4.85 9.87 0.16
C ARG A 293 -5.02 9.36 -1.27
N TRP A 294 -5.33 10.23 -2.24
CA TRP A 294 -5.52 9.84 -3.64
C TRP A 294 -4.30 9.14 -4.27
N ASP A 295 -3.10 9.39 -3.74
CA ASP A 295 -1.87 8.80 -4.23
C ASP A 295 -1.89 7.26 -4.22
N ILE A 296 -2.56 6.65 -3.23
CA ILE A 296 -2.67 5.18 -3.15
C ILE A 296 -3.57 4.61 -4.25
N GLU A 297 -4.57 5.38 -4.71
CA GLU A 297 -5.44 4.97 -5.82
C GLU A 297 -4.66 4.99 -7.14
N VAL A 298 -3.82 6.01 -7.33
CA VAL A 298 -2.88 6.08 -8.46
C VAL A 298 -1.93 4.88 -8.42
N PHE A 299 -1.35 4.57 -7.26
CA PHE A 299 -0.52 3.39 -7.06
C PHE A 299 -1.24 2.09 -7.43
N PHE A 300 -2.47 1.87 -6.96
CA PHE A 300 -3.25 0.68 -7.30
C PHE A 300 -3.54 0.58 -8.80
N LYS A 301 -3.88 1.70 -9.45
CA LYS A 301 -4.08 1.74 -10.90
C LYS A 301 -2.79 1.39 -11.64
N THR A 302 -1.66 1.99 -11.27
CA THR A 302 -0.36 1.75 -11.88
C THR A 302 0.09 0.30 -11.73
N THR A 303 0.04 -0.25 -10.51
CA THR A 303 0.49 -1.62 -10.26
C THR A 303 -0.32 -2.67 -11.02
N LYS A 304 -1.64 -2.51 -11.10
CA LYS A 304 -2.54 -3.43 -11.82
C LYS A 304 -2.45 -3.31 -13.34
N SER A 305 -2.50 -2.08 -13.85
CA SER A 305 -2.59 -1.84 -15.29
C SER A 305 -1.24 -1.91 -15.97
N LEU A 306 -0.21 -1.33 -15.36
CA LEU A 306 1.11 -1.15 -15.97
C LEU A 306 2.12 -2.18 -15.47
N LEU A 307 2.15 -2.45 -14.17
CA LEU A 307 3.10 -3.39 -13.58
C LEU A 307 2.60 -4.85 -13.49
N LYS A 308 1.48 -5.14 -14.16
CA LYS A 308 0.87 -6.47 -14.34
C LYS A 308 0.66 -7.24 -13.03
N LEU A 309 0.35 -6.56 -11.93
CA LEU A 309 -0.12 -7.20 -10.70
C LEU A 309 -1.29 -8.15 -11.05
N GLN A 310 -1.31 -9.35 -10.46
CA GLN A 310 -2.25 -10.46 -10.74
C GLN A 310 -2.14 -11.12 -12.11
N LYS A 311 -1.70 -10.41 -13.15
CA LYS A 311 -1.72 -10.89 -14.54
C LYS A 311 -0.43 -11.59 -14.96
N GLU A 312 0.72 -11.12 -14.48
CA GLU A 312 2.04 -11.64 -14.87
C GLU A 312 2.24 -13.11 -14.48
N PHE A 313 1.85 -13.49 -13.26
CA PHE A 313 1.95 -14.87 -12.78
C PHE A 313 0.59 -15.42 -12.29
N GLN A 314 0.25 -16.61 -12.78
CA GLN A 314 -0.98 -17.33 -12.43
C GLN A 314 -0.76 -18.43 -11.38
N GLY A 315 0.21 -18.25 -10.48
CA GLY A 315 0.52 -19.23 -9.45
C GLY A 315 -0.59 -19.38 -8.39
N MET A 316 -0.62 -20.57 -7.78
CA MET A 316 -1.70 -20.99 -6.89
C MET A 316 -1.36 -20.93 -5.40
N SER A 317 -0.08 -20.97 -5.01
CA SER A 317 0.30 -20.88 -3.60
C SER A 317 0.20 -19.46 -3.08
N TYR A 318 -0.08 -19.30 -1.80
CA TYR A 318 -0.10 -17.99 -1.18
C TYR A 318 1.30 -17.33 -1.19
N ASP A 319 2.38 -18.11 -1.05
CA ASP A 319 3.77 -17.60 -1.10
C ASP A 319 4.10 -16.96 -2.45
N LEU A 320 3.64 -17.55 -3.54
CA LEU A 320 3.83 -16.98 -4.88
C LEU A 320 3.07 -15.66 -5.04
N LEU A 321 1.86 -15.54 -4.48
CA LEU A 321 1.12 -14.28 -4.49
C LEU A 321 1.88 -13.20 -3.71
N ILE A 322 2.44 -13.54 -2.54
CA ILE A 322 3.23 -12.61 -1.72
C ILE A 322 4.51 -12.19 -2.44
N SER A 323 5.29 -13.12 -2.98
CA SER A 323 6.54 -12.80 -3.67
C SER A 323 6.29 -11.97 -4.93
N HIS A 324 5.28 -12.32 -5.73
CA HIS A 324 4.93 -11.55 -6.92
C HIS A 324 4.50 -10.12 -6.60
N THR A 325 3.59 -9.94 -5.65
CA THR A 325 3.16 -8.59 -5.22
C THR A 325 4.35 -7.78 -4.70
N THR A 326 5.24 -8.40 -3.94
CA THR A 326 6.46 -7.75 -3.42
C THR A 326 7.38 -7.28 -4.55
N ILE A 327 7.59 -8.10 -5.59
CA ILE A 327 8.39 -7.74 -6.77
C ILE A 327 7.73 -6.57 -7.52
N VAL A 328 6.41 -6.61 -7.72
CA VAL A 328 5.66 -5.52 -8.36
C VAL A 328 5.78 -4.21 -7.57
N PHE A 329 5.69 -4.27 -6.24
CA PHE A 329 5.86 -3.10 -5.38
C PHE A 329 7.30 -2.58 -5.44
N SER A 330 8.29 -3.46 -5.52
CA SER A 330 9.69 -3.08 -5.69
C SER A 330 9.91 -2.33 -7.00
N ARG A 331 9.28 -2.76 -8.10
CA ARG A 331 9.32 -2.04 -9.40
C ARG A 331 8.72 -0.65 -9.26
N TYR A 332 7.57 -0.54 -8.60
CA TYR A 332 6.94 0.75 -8.36
C TYR A 332 7.84 1.68 -7.55
N ILE A 333 8.48 1.19 -6.49
CA ILE A 333 9.41 1.98 -5.66
C ILE A 333 10.55 2.57 -6.50
N VAL A 334 11.17 1.77 -7.36
CA VAL A 334 12.25 2.23 -8.24
C VAL A 334 11.76 3.30 -9.21
N LEU A 335 10.60 3.08 -9.85
CA LEU A 335 10.01 4.06 -10.77
C LEU A 335 9.62 5.36 -10.07
N SER A 336 9.05 5.28 -8.87
CA SER A 336 8.70 6.46 -8.06
C SER A 336 9.94 7.24 -7.63
N TRP A 337 11.02 6.55 -7.25
CA TRP A 337 12.31 7.16 -6.93
C TRP A 337 12.92 7.85 -8.16
N GLN A 338 12.97 7.14 -9.30
CA GLN A 338 13.41 7.71 -10.59
C GLN A 338 12.67 9.00 -10.92
N ASN A 339 11.34 8.96 -10.82
CA ASN A 339 10.51 10.10 -11.13
C ASN A 339 10.82 11.30 -10.22
N ARG A 340 11.05 11.06 -8.92
CA ARG A 340 11.43 12.11 -7.96
C ARG A 340 12.78 12.75 -8.29
N CYS A 341 13.76 11.97 -8.75
CA CYS A 341 15.07 12.50 -9.14
C CYS A 341 15.03 13.34 -10.43
N HIS A 342 14.15 12.99 -11.38
CA HIS A 342 14.10 13.64 -12.70
C HIS A 342 13.10 14.80 -12.77
N THR A 343 12.11 14.85 -11.87
CA THR A 343 11.04 15.86 -11.92
C THR A 343 10.91 16.59 -10.59
N ASP A 344 11.48 17.79 -10.51
CA ASP A 344 11.54 18.57 -9.26
C ASP A 344 10.19 19.25 -8.90
N GLN A 345 9.18 19.22 -9.77
CA GLN A 345 7.93 20.00 -9.58
C GLN A 345 6.59 19.33 -9.92
N ARG A 346 6.52 18.09 -10.42
CA ARG A 346 5.25 17.47 -10.86
C ARG A 346 4.89 16.22 -10.05
N THR A 347 3.60 16.07 -9.72
CA THR A 347 3.02 14.89 -9.07
C THR A 347 2.98 13.69 -10.01
N LEU A 348 3.26 12.48 -9.48
CA LEU A 348 3.28 11.19 -10.19
C LEU A 348 2.02 10.90 -11.03
N GLY A 349 0.86 11.45 -10.65
CA GLY A 349 -0.43 11.19 -11.30
C GLY A 349 -0.57 11.73 -12.72
N GLY A 350 0.06 12.86 -13.05
CA GLY A 350 0.07 13.42 -14.40
C GLY A 350 1.12 12.73 -15.27
N ILE A 351 2.29 12.45 -14.68
CA ILE A 351 3.39 11.87 -15.41
C ILE A 351 3.12 10.41 -15.76
N PHE A 352 2.53 9.56 -14.91
CA PHE A 352 2.25 8.17 -15.31
C PHE A 352 1.27 8.02 -16.51
N TYR A 353 0.57 9.08 -16.90
CA TYR A 353 -0.23 9.14 -18.12
C TYR A 353 0.59 9.62 -19.35
N GLU A 354 1.60 10.49 -19.16
CA GLU A 354 2.49 11.04 -20.20
C GLU A 354 3.80 10.25 -20.37
N LEU A 355 4.40 9.73 -19.29
CA LEU A 355 5.51 8.76 -19.25
C LEU A 355 5.16 7.44 -19.92
N CYS A 356 3.94 7.18 -20.42
CA CYS A 356 3.73 5.99 -21.24
C CYS A 356 4.46 6.06 -22.58
N ASP A 357 4.73 7.28 -23.09
CA ASP A 357 5.58 7.45 -24.28
C ASP A 357 7.08 7.43 -23.90
N GLU A 358 7.46 7.90 -22.70
CA GLU A 358 8.87 7.91 -22.21
C GLU A 358 9.31 6.66 -21.42
N VAL A 359 8.40 5.85 -20.86
CA VAL A 359 8.71 4.52 -20.29
C VAL A 359 9.11 3.56 -21.41
N ASN A 360 8.70 3.84 -22.65
CA ASN A 360 9.26 3.17 -23.84
C ASN A 360 10.73 3.55 -24.09
N GLU A 361 11.22 4.66 -23.53
CA GLU A 361 12.62 5.12 -23.63
C GLU A 361 13.43 4.91 -22.33
N LEU A 362 12.80 4.43 -21.25
CA LEU A 362 13.49 4.11 -20.00
C LEU A 362 14.48 2.97 -20.25
N ASP A 363 15.78 3.31 -20.30
CA ASP A 363 16.83 2.32 -20.41
C ASP A 363 16.78 1.43 -19.16
N TRP A 364 16.41 0.16 -19.37
CA TRP A 364 16.32 -0.86 -18.32
C TRP A 364 17.63 -0.97 -17.53
N ALA A 365 18.78 -0.60 -18.12
CA ALA A 365 20.05 -0.51 -17.43
C ALA A 365 20.00 0.55 -16.32
N VAL A 366 19.33 1.69 -16.53
CA VAL A 366 19.16 2.77 -15.54
C VAL A 366 18.20 2.36 -14.43
N ALA A 367 17.07 1.73 -14.75
CA ALA A 367 16.15 1.21 -13.72
C ALA A 367 16.79 0.11 -12.87
N LEU A 368 17.56 -0.78 -13.51
CA LEU A 368 18.33 -1.80 -12.82
C LEU A 368 19.41 -1.15 -11.96
N GLN A 369 20.22 -0.23 -12.50
CA GLN A 369 21.26 0.47 -11.76
C GLN A 369 20.71 1.18 -10.52
N GLN A 370 19.56 1.85 -10.61
CA GLN A 370 18.97 2.50 -9.44
C GLN A 370 18.41 1.53 -8.41
N LEU A 371 17.82 0.41 -8.85
CA LEU A 371 17.47 -0.68 -7.92
C LEU A 371 18.72 -1.16 -7.19
N ILE A 372 19.81 -1.35 -7.92
CA ILE A 372 21.10 -1.79 -7.38
C ILE A 372 21.62 -0.78 -6.36
N GLU A 373 21.65 0.51 -6.70
CA GLU A 373 22.07 1.58 -5.80
C GLU A 373 21.22 1.64 -4.53
N LEU A 374 19.89 1.53 -4.66
CA LEU A 374 18.97 1.46 -3.51
C LEU A 374 19.27 0.24 -2.63
N LEU A 375 19.52 -0.92 -3.23
CA LEU A 375 19.87 -2.14 -2.50
C LEU A 375 21.23 -1.98 -1.81
N GLU A 376 22.26 -1.49 -2.50
CA GLU A 376 23.59 -1.25 -1.95
C GLU A 376 23.56 -0.28 -0.77
N ASP A 377 22.82 0.83 -0.90
CA ASP A 377 22.71 1.81 0.16
C ASP A 377 21.89 1.29 1.35
N THR A 378 20.83 0.50 1.10
CA THR A 378 20.13 -0.24 2.16
C THR A 378 21.11 -1.13 2.91
N LEU A 379 22.03 -1.79 2.19
CA LEU A 379 23.02 -2.70 2.76
C LEU A 379 24.12 -1.99 3.53
N LYS A 380 24.57 -0.81 3.10
CA LYS A 380 25.53 0.03 3.86
C LYS A 380 25.02 0.38 5.26
N LYS A 381 23.70 0.34 5.49
CA LYS A 381 23.07 0.53 6.81
C LYS A 381 22.91 -0.77 7.63
N THR A 382 23.32 -1.92 7.10
CA THR A 382 23.26 -3.24 7.77
C THR A 382 24.63 -3.73 8.26
N ASN A 383 24.66 -4.74 9.14
CA ASN A 383 25.89 -5.29 9.76
C ASN A 383 26.97 -5.69 8.72
N THR A 384 28.25 -5.40 9.03
CA THR A 384 29.45 -5.65 8.20
C THR A 384 29.59 -7.08 7.67
N LYS A 385 29.07 -8.11 8.35
CA LYS A 385 29.02 -9.49 7.83
C LYS A 385 28.06 -9.66 6.64
N ILE A 386 26.89 -9.01 6.70
CA ILE A 386 25.87 -9.05 5.63
C ILE A 386 26.34 -8.22 4.44
N GLN A 387 27.00 -7.09 4.71
CA GLN A 387 27.63 -6.25 3.68
C GLN A 387 28.67 -7.03 2.86
N LYS A 388 29.55 -7.82 3.49
CA LYS A 388 30.56 -8.63 2.78
C LYS A 388 29.93 -9.71 1.90
N LEU A 389 28.92 -10.42 2.41
CA LEU A 389 28.24 -11.50 1.67
C LEU A 389 27.54 -10.97 0.41
N ILE A 390 26.94 -9.78 0.50
CA ILE A 390 26.21 -9.21 -0.63
C ILE A 390 27.14 -8.46 -1.57
N LYS A 391 28.17 -7.76 -1.09
CA LYS A 391 29.24 -7.21 -1.97
C LYS A 391 29.92 -8.29 -2.81
N SER A 392 30.17 -9.48 -2.25
CA SER A 392 30.72 -10.59 -3.05
C SER A 392 29.74 -11.14 -4.10
N GLN A 393 28.42 -10.99 -3.87
CA GLN A 393 27.39 -11.36 -4.85
C GLN A 393 27.19 -10.27 -5.91
N LEU A 394 27.30 -8.99 -5.52
CA LEU A 394 27.25 -7.81 -6.38
C LEU A 394 28.48 -7.71 -7.30
N GLN A 395 29.67 -8.06 -6.81
CA GLN A 395 30.90 -8.09 -7.61
C GLN A 395 30.96 -9.27 -8.58
N GLN A 396 30.08 -10.25 -8.44
CA GLN A 396 29.90 -11.37 -9.37
C GLN A 396 28.66 -11.20 -10.26
N TRP A 397 28.02 -10.02 -10.24
CA TRP A 397 26.97 -9.64 -11.18
C TRP A 397 27.50 -9.29 -12.56
#